data_AF-A0ABD2N554-F1
#
_entry.id   AF-A0ABD2N554-F1
#
_cell.length_a   1.000
_cell.length_b   1.000
_cell.length_c   1.000
_cell.angle_alpha   90.00
_cell.angle_beta   90.00
_cell.angle_gamma   90.00
#
_symmetry.space_group_name_H-M   'P 1'
#
loop_
_entity.id
_entity.type
_entity.pdbx_description
1 polymer ?
#
loop_
_entity_poly.entity_id
_entity_poly.type
_entity_poly.pdbx_seq_one_letter_code
_entity_poly.pdbx_strand_id
1 'polypeptide(L)'
;MQKAWSCHQTAIRKPYLKISSNQRQPILKTQRITKQHFSIVKDRTSNTTPTGQDTNDDTFAKPETSKKPKHNTQVNLIILKDQLFPTKETIENRKCILSFDQLVRFFEDTYKSSDTLSVARKFTDDVESVISMLTSIYPYIQDKIIKSRCTRVRSLNKQLKAKLDSDNYSSDADINNITPTLNIFALYRSPGSSLLQVEWDAVVNYDAHSPNGLFIGDFNADNVVWNCSHNDNNGVRLLQAVDNCDLFLHNSNTYLRIDFYRNKKSNLDLIFSSSSISDKITTSVLDETWGSNHFPILIN
;
A
#
# COMPACT_ATOMS: atom_id res chain seq x y z
N MET A 1 44.66 -2.30 51.38
CA MET A 1 45.32 -2.59 50.09
C MET A 1 44.32 -2.36 48.98
N GLN A 2 44.41 -1.21 48.33
CA GLN A 2 43.66 -0.82 47.14
C GLN A 2 44.15 -1.62 45.94
N LYS A 3 43.26 -2.12 45.08
CA LYS A 3 43.57 -2.35 43.67
C LYS A 3 42.47 -1.77 42.81
N ALA A 4 42.83 -0.69 42.14
CA ALA A 4 42.10 -0.01 41.09
C ALA A 4 42.02 -0.90 39.85
N TRP A 5 40.87 -0.88 39.18
CA TRP A 5 40.74 -1.24 37.77
C TRP A 5 40.26 0.01 37.03
N SER A 6 41.06 0.42 36.06
CA SER A 6 40.94 1.64 35.28
C SER A 6 41.01 1.28 33.79
N CYS A 7 40.12 1.93 33.03
CA CYS A 7 40.24 2.31 31.62
C CYS A 7 40.09 1.21 30.54
N HIS A 8 39.02 1.32 29.74
CA HIS A 8 39.11 1.84 28.36
C HIS A 8 37.69 2.03 27.77
N GLN A 9 37.27 3.29 27.59
CA GLN A 9 36.18 3.66 26.68
C GLN A 9 36.76 3.85 25.29
N THR A 10 36.40 2.97 24.35
CA THR A 10 36.71 3.16 22.93
C THR A 10 35.47 3.72 22.24
N ALA A 11 35.53 5.00 21.87
CA ALA A 11 34.53 5.68 21.06
C ALA A 11 34.57 5.14 19.63
N ILE A 12 33.55 4.38 19.23
CA ILE A 12 33.33 4.00 17.83
C ILE A 12 32.48 5.09 17.16
N ARG A 13 33.13 5.94 16.37
CA ARG A 13 32.46 6.83 15.40
C ARG A 13 31.82 5.97 14.31
N LYS A 14 30.49 5.97 14.20
CA LYS A 14 29.76 5.40 13.05
C LYS A 14 29.76 6.42 11.90
N PRO A 15 29.99 6.00 10.64
CA PRO A 15 29.91 6.88 9.49
C PRO A 15 28.45 7.17 9.11
N TYR A 16 28.18 8.43 8.79
CA TYR A 16 26.94 8.89 8.16
C TYR A 16 26.78 8.25 6.78
N LEU A 17 25.78 7.38 6.61
CA LEU A 17 25.29 6.96 5.30
C LEU A 17 24.11 7.87 4.91
N LYS A 18 24.33 8.71 3.90
CA LYS A 18 23.26 9.40 3.16
C LYS A 18 22.46 8.37 2.38
N ILE A 19 21.22 8.10 2.78
CA ILE A 19 20.28 7.32 1.99
C ILE A 19 19.52 8.28 1.07
N SER A 20 19.67 8.05 -0.24
CA SER A 20 18.97 8.72 -1.33
C SER A 20 17.48 8.34 -1.32
N SER A 21 16.61 9.33 -1.13
CA SER A 21 15.16 9.20 -1.22
C SER A 21 14.71 8.98 -2.67
N ASN A 22 14.51 7.74 -3.08
CA ASN A 22 13.67 7.37 -4.23
C ASN A 22 13.47 5.86 -4.32
N GLN A 23 12.62 5.29 -3.47
CA GLN A 23 11.96 4.02 -3.78
C GLN A 23 10.49 4.10 -3.35
N ARG A 24 9.61 3.77 -4.31
CA ARG A 24 8.14 3.81 -4.17
C ARG A 24 7.68 2.56 -3.42
N GLN A 25 6.90 2.76 -2.36
CA GLN A 25 6.24 1.70 -1.59
C GLN A 25 5.04 1.10 -2.36
N PRO A 26 4.75 -0.22 -2.25
CA PRO A 26 3.58 -0.84 -2.86
C PRO A 26 2.30 -0.59 -2.06
N ILE A 27 1.18 -0.42 -2.78
CA ILE A 27 -0.14 -0.07 -2.26
C ILE A 27 -0.88 -1.34 -1.80
N LEU A 28 -1.18 -1.44 -0.49
CA LEU A 28 -2.16 -2.37 0.07
C LEU A 28 -3.58 -1.82 -0.14
N LYS A 29 -4.53 -2.68 -0.53
CA LYS A 29 -5.94 -2.30 -0.73
C LYS A 29 -6.80 -2.85 0.41
N THR A 30 -7.60 -1.97 1.02
CA THR A 30 -8.60 -2.31 2.05
C THR A 30 -10.00 -2.37 1.45
N GLN A 31 -10.81 -3.37 1.85
CA GLN A 31 -12.25 -3.42 1.58
C GLN A 31 -13.04 -3.09 2.85
N ARG A 32 -14.13 -2.34 2.67
CA ARG A 32 -15.10 -1.96 3.71
C ARG A 32 -16.28 -2.92 3.64
N ILE A 33 -16.62 -3.59 4.75
CA ILE A 33 -17.81 -4.43 4.84
C ILE A 33 -19.02 -3.55 5.19
N THR A 34 -20.00 -3.52 4.30
CA THR A 34 -21.39 -3.17 4.65
C THR A 34 -22.31 -4.23 4.07
N LYS A 35 -23.10 -4.89 4.94
CA LYS A 35 -24.13 -5.88 4.59
C LYS A 35 -25.20 -5.23 3.70
N GLN A 36 -25.56 -5.88 2.58
CA GLN A 36 -26.91 -6.41 2.32
C GLN A 36 -27.06 -6.98 0.89
N HIS A 37 -27.54 -8.24 0.86
CA HIS A 37 -28.34 -8.96 -0.14
C HIS A 37 -28.16 -8.67 -1.64
N PHE A 38 -27.82 -9.70 -2.43
CA PHE A 38 -28.55 -10.04 -3.67
C PHE A 38 -28.42 -11.52 -4.02
N SER A 39 -29.56 -12.09 -4.44
CA SER A 39 -29.81 -13.49 -4.78
C SER A 39 -29.19 -13.92 -6.11
N ILE A 40 -28.77 -15.18 -6.18
CA ILE A 40 -28.32 -15.85 -7.41
C ILE A 40 -29.52 -16.54 -8.06
N VAL A 41 -29.78 -16.25 -9.33
CA VAL A 41 -30.45 -17.17 -10.25
C VAL A 41 -29.45 -17.51 -11.36
N LYS A 42 -29.16 -18.81 -11.46
CA LYS A 42 -28.34 -19.43 -12.51
C LYS A 42 -29.16 -19.52 -13.79
N ASP A 43 -28.49 -19.43 -14.94
CA ASP A 43 -28.71 -20.45 -15.96
C ASP A 43 -27.47 -20.74 -16.82
N ARG A 44 -27.35 -22.04 -17.09
CA ARG A 44 -26.31 -22.76 -17.83
C ARG A 44 -26.67 -22.84 -19.31
N THR A 45 -25.65 -23.04 -20.16
CA THR A 45 -25.49 -24.06 -21.25
C THR A 45 -24.34 -23.59 -22.15
N SER A 46 -23.18 -24.25 -22.32
CA SER A 46 -22.76 -25.62 -22.70
C SER A 46 -22.47 -25.82 -24.20
N ASN A 47 -21.22 -26.25 -24.48
CA ASN A 47 -20.71 -27.09 -25.60
C ASN A 47 -20.54 -26.38 -26.97
N THR A 48 -19.55 -26.65 -27.84
CA THR A 48 -18.94 -27.92 -28.31
C THR A 48 -17.58 -27.70 -29.04
N THR A 49 -16.67 -28.68 -28.98
CA THR A 49 -15.46 -28.94 -29.84
C THR A 49 -15.86 -29.66 -31.16
N PRO A 50 -14.98 -30.25 -32.04
CA PRO A 50 -13.55 -30.09 -32.41
C PRO A 50 -13.24 -30.20 -33.95
N THR A 51 -11.98 -30.02 -34.37
CA THR A 51 -11.19 -30.64 -35.51
C THR A 51 -10.11 -29.64 -35.97
N GLY A 52 -8.87 -29.94 -36.40
CA GLY A 52 -8.04 -31.13 -36.61
C GLY A 52 -6.76 -30.70 -37.38
N GLN A 53 -5.63 -31.39 -37.11
CA GLN A 53 -4.42 -31.60 -37.95
C GLN A 53 -3.42 -30.49 -38.34
N ASP A 54 -2.13 -30.82 -38.08
CA ASP A 54 -0.87 -30.65 -38.86
C ASP A 54 -0.45 -29.21 -39.27
N THR A 55 0.81 -28.73 -39.24
CA THR A 55 2.19 -29.26 -39.27
C THR A 55 3.15 -28.25 -38.58
N ASN A 56 4.33 -28.72 -38.18
CA ASN A 56 5.49 -27.88 -37.83
C ASN A 56 6.18 -27.37 -39.11
N ASP A 57 6.52 -26.08 -39.18
CA ASP A 57 7.81 -25.62 -39.74
C ASP A 57 8.14 -24.17 -39.30
N ASP A 58 9.43 -23.94 -39.14
CA ASP A 58 10.09 -22.83 -38.47
C ASP A 58 10.15 -21.52 -39.29
N THR A 59 10.37 -20.43 -38.53
CA THR A 59 11.00 -19.16 -38.93
C THR A 59 10.10 -18.07 -39.55
N PHE A 60 9.56 -17.18 -38.71
CA PHE A 60 9.09 -15.85 -39.14
C PHE A 60 9.88 -14.74 -38.46
N ALA A 61 10.55 -13.93 -39.28
CA ALA A 61 11.35 -12.78 -38.87
C ALA A 61 10.50 -11.70 -38.18
N LYS A 62 11.09 -11.10 -37.15
CA LYS A 62 10.53 -10.02 -36.32
C LYS A 62 10.49 -8.70 -37.12
N PRO A 63 9.35 -7.98 -37.22
CA PRO A 63 9.35 -6.67 -37.87
C PRO A 63 10.01 -5.61 -36.98
N GLU A 64 10.91 -4.83 -37.58
CA GLU A 64 11.56 -3.68 -36.98
C GLU A 64 10.52 -2.63 -36.53
N THR A 65 10.59 -2.22 -35.27
CA THR A 65 9.77 -1.13 -34.74
C THR A 65 10.31 0.21 -35.23
N SER A 66 9.55 0.86 -36.11
CA SER A 66 9.80 2.22 -36.59
C SER A 66 9.69 3.24 -35.45
N LYS A 67 10.69 4.12 -35.36
CA LYS A 67 10.76 5.23 -34.39
C LYS A 67 9.72 6.31 -34.74
N LYS A 68 8.87 6.70 -33.79
CA LYS A 68 7.90 7.81 -33.94
C LYS A 68 8.60 9.19 -34.00
N PRO A 69 8.12 10.15 -34.81
CA PRO A 69 8.76 11.45 -35.04
C PRO A 69 8.52 12.46 -33.89
N LYS A 70 9.48 13.36 -33.66
CA LYS A 70 9.45 14.45 -32.65
C LYS A 70 8.49 15.57 -33.05
N HIS A 71 7.49 15.86 -32.21
CA HIS A 71 6.44 16.87 -32.41
C HIS A 71 6.86 18.26 -31.88
N ASN A 72 6.54 19.35 -32.59
CA ASN A 72 6.93 20.73 -32.25
C ASN A 72 6.13 21.30 -31.04
N THR A 73 6.84 21.76 -30.00
CA THR A 73 6.25 22.25 -28.73
C THR A 73 5.53 23.60 -28.86
N GLN A 74 5.92 24.46 -29.80
CA GLN A 74 5.34 25.80 -29.95
C GLN A 74 3.92 25.74 -30.56
N VAL A 75 3.70 24.82 -31.50
CA VAL A 75 2.39 24.59 -32.13
C VAL A 75 1.38 24.04 -31.10
N ASN A 76 1.84 23.16 -30.20
CA ASN A 76 0.99 22.61 -29.14
C ASN A 76 0.49 23.69 -28.17
N LEU A 77 1.35 24.64 -27.78
CA LEU A 77 0.95 25.71 -26.86
C LEU A 77 -0.11 26.63 -27.46
N ILE A 78 -0.05 26.91 -28.77
CA ILE A 78 -1.05 27.73 -29.47
C ILE A 78 -2.41 27.02 -29.46
N ILE A 79 -2.44 25.74 -29.84
CA ILE A 79 -3.65 24.92 -29.84
C ILE A 79 -4.26 24.84 -28.43
N LEU A 80 -3.42 24.65 -27.40
CA LEU A 80 -3.86 24.60 -26.00
C LEU A 80 -4.43 25.94 -25.52
N LYS A 81 -3.86 27.07 -25.95
CA LYS A 81 -4.38 28.40 -25.62
C LYS A 81 -5.79 28.59 -26.17
N ASP A 82 -6.03 28.21 -27.41
CA ASP A 82 -7.33 28.33 -28.05
C ASP A 82 -8.37 27.42 -27.37
N GLN A 83 -7.98 26.18 -27.03
CA GLN A 83 -8.85 25.22 -26.35
C GLN A 83 -9.20 25.62 -24.90
N LEU A 84 -8.32 26.35 -24.23
CA LEU A 84 -8.52 26.83 -22.87
C LEU A 84 -9.11 28.25 -22.80
N PHE A 85 -9.15 28.98 -23.91
CA PHE A 85 -9.62 30.36 -23.96
C PHE A 85 -10.98 30.59 -23.27
N PRO A 86 -11.99 29.70 -23.37
CA PRO A 86 -13.26 29.85 -22.64
C PRO A 86 -13.14 29.95 -21.11
N THR A 87 -12.00 29.55 -20.55
CA THR A 87 -11.73 29.58 -19.11
C THR A 87 -11.03 30.85 -18.64
N LYS A 88 -10.50 31.67 -19.56
CA LYS A 88 -9.61 32.81 -19.26
C LYS A 88 -10.26 33.82 -18.31
N GLU A 89 -11.48 34.26 -18.63
CA GLU A 89 -12.21 35.23 -17.81
C GLU A 89 -12.48 34.70 -16.39
N THR A 90 -12.81 33.41 -16.28
CA THR A 90 -13.04 32.77 -14.97
C THR A 90 -11.76 32.73 -14.14
N ILE A 91 -10.62 32.49 -14.77
CA ILE A 91 -9.31 32.43 -14.11
C ILE A 91 -8.86 33.81 -13.64
N GLU A 92 -9.01 34.83 -14.48
CA GLU A 92 -8.60 36.21 -14.19
C GLU A 92 -9.49 36.85 -13.13
N ASN A 93 -10.81 36.62 -13.17
CA ASN A 93 -11.75 37.20 -12.21
C ASN A 93 -11.68 36.57 -10.81
N ARG A 94 -11.27 35.31 -10.69
CA ARG A 94 -11.28 34.57 -9.40
C ARG A 94 -9.94 34.58 -8.66
N LYS A 95 -8.93 35.30 -9.15
CA LYS A 95 -7.54 35.27 -8.61
C LYS A 95 -7.08 33.83 -8.36
N CYS A 96 -7.27 32.99 -9.36
CA CYS A 96 -6.87 31.59 -9.28
C CYS A 96 -5.36 31.44 -9.01
N ILE A 97 -4.97 30.32 -8.38
CA ILE A 97 -3.59 30.05 -7.98
C ILE A 97 -2.62 30.01 -9.17
N LEU A 98 -3.09 29.60 -10.36
CA LEU A 98 -2.34 29.68 -11.61
C LEU A 98 -2.94 30.76 -12.51
N SER A 99 -2.07 31.59 -13.11
CA SER A 99 -2.46 32.46 -14.21
C SER A 99 -2.88 31.66 -15.44
N PHE A 100 -3.57 32.28 -16.39
CA PHE A 100 -3.97 31.63 -17.64
C PHE A 100 -2.78 31.01 -18.39
N ASP A 101 -1.66 31.75 -18.49
CA ASP A 101 -0.45 31.23 -19.15
C ASP A 101 0.22 30.10 -18.35
N GLN A 102 0.21 30.17 -17.02
CA GLN A 102 0.70 29.07 -16.17
C GLN A 102 -0.16 27.81 -16.32
N LEU A 103 -1.48 27.97 -16.44
CA LEU A 103 -2.40 26.85 -16.66
C LEU A 103 -2.15 26.17 -18.02
N VAL A 104 -1.96 26.94 -19.08
CA VAL A 104 -1.63 26.41 -20.41
C VAL A 104 -0.33 25.59 -20.35
N ARG A 105 0.71 26.13 -19.71
CA ARG A 105 1.99 25.41 -19.54
C ARG A 105 1.82 24.15 -18.68
N PHE A 106 1.02 24.22 -17.63
CA PHE A 106 0.68 23.07 -16.80
C PHE A 106 0.02 21.95 -17.63
N PHE A 107 -0.91 22.27 -18.53
CA PHE A 107 -1.51 21.25 -19.40
C PHE A 107 -0.55 20.64 -20.44
N GLU A 108 0.44 21.41 -20.91
CA GLU A 108 1.50 20.92 -21.80
C GLU A 108 2.47 20.00 -21.04
N ASP A 109 2.89 20.39 -19.83
CA ASP A 109 3.82 19.61 -19.01
C ASP A 109 3.18 18.32 -18.48
N THR A 110 1.88 18.38 -18.15
CA THR A 110 1.15 17.16 -17.78
C THR A 110 1.04 16.21 -18.97
N TYR A 111 0.92 16.69 -20.21
CA TYR A 111 0.92 15.79 -21.38
C TYR A 111 2.22 14.98 -21.51
N LYS A 112 3.37 15.61 -21.20
CA LYS A 112 4.69 15.00 -21.32
C LYS A 112 5.09 14.12 -20.13
N SER A 113 4.32 14.16 -19.04
CA SER A 113 4.65 13.46 -17.79
C SER A 113 3.57 12.45 -17.38
N SER A 114 4.02 11.27 -16.94
CA SER A 114 3.19 10.32 -16.21
C SER A 114 2.97 10.72 -14.75
N ASP A 115 3.91 11.48 -14.17
CA ASP A 115 3.84 11.97 -12.80
C ASP A 115 3.27 13.39 -12.78
N THR A 116 1.95 13.47 -12.59
CA THR A 116 1.20 14.74 -12.59
C THR A 116 1.41 15.52 -11.28
N LEU A 117 1.77 14.84 -10.18
CA LEU A 117 2.03 15.49 -8.88
C LEU A 117 3.32 16.29 -8.95
N SER A 118 4.38 15.69 -9.48
CA SER A 118 5.66 16.38 -9.69
C SER A 118 5.53 17.56 -10.64
N VAL A 119 4.63 17.50 -11.62
CA VAL A 119 4.33 18.64 -12.49
C VAL A 119 3.61 19.74 -11.73
N ALA A 120 2.57 19.41 -10.93
CA ALA A 120 1.84 20.42 -10.13
C ALA A 120 2.78 21.19 -9.18
N ARG A 121 3.69 20.48 -8.51
CA ARG A 121 4.69 21.06 -7.59
C ARG A 121 5.70 22.01 -8.26
N LYS A 122 5.82 21.99 -9.59
CA LYS A 122 6.64 22.99 -10.30
C LYS A 122 5.98 24.37 -10.36
N PHE A 123 4.66 24.42 -10.22
CA PHE A 123 3.88 25.64 -10.37
C PHE A 123 3.39 26.18 -9.03
N THR A 124 3.10 25.31 -8.06
CA THR A 124 2.66 25.72 -6.71
C THR A 124 2.81 24.59 -5.70
N ASP A 125 3.02 24.95 -4.44
CA ASP A 125 3.01 24.02 -3.30
C ASP A 125 1.57 23.63 -2.90
N ASP A 126 0.59 24.47 -3.20
CA ASP A 126 -0.83 24.24 -2.88
C ASP A 126 -1.54 23.48 -4.01
N VAL A 127 -1.32 22.16 -4.03
CA VAL A 127 -1.92 21.26 -5.01
C VAL A 127 -3.45 21.18 -4.85
N GLU A 128 -3.98 21.38 -3.64
CA GLU A 128 -5.43 21.36 -3.38
C GLU A 128 -6.13 22.54 -4.06
N SER A 129 -5.55 23.74 -4.00
CA SER A 129 -6.04 24.90 -4.72
C SER A 129 -6.00 24.71 -6.23
N VAL A 130 -5.00 24.01 -6.78
CA VAL A 130 -4.98 23.65 -8.21
C VAL A 130 -6.16 22.73 -8.55
N ILE A 131 -6.45 21.74 -7.72
CA ILE A 131 -7.59 20.81 -7.93
C ILE A 131 -8.92 21.56 -7.85
N SER A 132 -9.07 22.48 -6.90
CA SER A 132 -10.25 23.34 -6.75
C SER A 132 -10.45 24.24 -7.97
N MET A 133 -9.37 24.91 -8.40
CA MET A 133 -9.36 25.71 -9.63
C MET A 133 -9.78 24.87 -10.84
N LEU A 134 -9.17 23.70 -11.05
CA LEU A 134 -9.48 22.81 -12.18
C LEU A 134 -10.93 22.31 -12.13
N THR A 135 -11.47 22.09 -10.92
CA THR A 135 -12.89 21.75 -10.73
C THR A 135 -13.79 22.89 -11.17
N SER A 136 -13.43 24.13 -10.85
CA SER A 136 -14.22 25.31 -11.16
C SER A 136 -14.25 25.65 -12.66
N ILE A 137 -13.15 25.41 -13.39
CA ILE A 137 -13.07 25.69 -14.83
C ILE A 137 -13.58 24.52 -15.70
N TYR A 138 -13.74 23.33 -15.12
CA TYR A 138 -14.17 22.11 -15.84
C TYR A 138 -15.45 22.29 -16.69
N PRO A 139 -16.51 22.98 -16.22
CA PRO A 139 -17.73 23.18 -17.00
C PRO A 139 -17.53 24.00 -18.27
N TYR A 140 -16.51 24.87 -18.31
CA TYR A 140 -16.25 25.79 -19.42
C TYR A 140 -15.31 25.19 -20.48
N ILE A 141 -14.62 24.11 -20.15
CA ILE A 141 -13.77 23.39 -21.10
C ILE A 141 -14.68 22.63 -22.07
N GLN A 142 -14.44 22.76 -23.38
CA GLN A 142 -15.17 22.01 -24.40
C GLN A 142 -14.38 20.80 -24.91
N ASP A 143 -13.06 20.94 -24.98
CA ASP A 143 -12.19 19.92 -25.53
C ASP A 143 -12.11 18.66 -24.63
N LYS A 144 -12.36 17.48 -25.23
CA LYS A 144 -12.38 16.19 -24.51
C LYS A 144 -11.00 15.79 -23.99
N ILE A 145 -9.93 16.16 -24.67
CA ILE A 145 -8.55 15.85 -24.26
C ILE A 145 -8.23 16.66 -22.99
N ILE A 146 -8.57 17.95 -22.98
CA ILE A 146 -8.38 18.80 -21.79
C ILE A 146 -9.25 18.34 -20.62
N LYS A 147 -10.51 17.96 -20.85
CA LYS A 147 -11.36 17.35 -19.82
C LYS A 147 -10.73 16.09 -19.21
N SER A 148 -10.21 15.21 -20.05
CA SER A 148 -9.51 13.99 -19.60
C SER A 148 -8.30 14.33 -18.74
N ARG A 149 -7.51 15.34 -19.14
CA ARG A 149 -6.37 15.83 -18.35
C ARG A 149 -6.82 16.42 -17.00
N CYS A 150 -7.88 17.22 -16.96
CA CYS A 150 -8.47 17.71 -15.71
C CYS A 150 -8.85 16.56 -14.78
N THR A 151 -9.53 15.53 -15.30
CA THR A 151 -9.93 14.36 -14.51
C THR A 151 -8.71 13.61 -13.96
N ARG A 152 -7.64 13.47 -14.76
CA ARG A 152 -6.38 12.85 -14.30
C ARG A 152 -5.73 13.66 -13.17
N VAL A 153 -5.70 14.98 -13.26
CA VAL A 153 -5.17 15.84 -12.19
C VAL A 153 -6.06 15.77 -10.94
N ARG A 154 -7.39 15.73 -11.09
CA ARG A 154 -8.32 15.57 -9.94
C ARG A 154 -8.13 14.22 -9.23
N SER A 155 -7.71 13.18 -9.96
CA SER A 155 -7.33 11.90 -9.36
C SER A 155 -6.10 12.00 -8.44
N LEU A 156 -5.31 13.07 -8.51
CA LEU A 156 -4.22 13.32 -7.56
C LEU A 156 -4.73 13.55 -6.15
N ASN A 157 -5.93 14.12 -5.95
CA ASN A 157 -6.49 14.26 -4.62
C ASN A 157 -6.72 12.88 -3.97
N LYS A 158 -7.18 11.91 -4.77
CA LYS A 158 -7.31 10.51 -4.35
C LYS A 158 -5.94 9.88 -4.04
N GLN A 159 -4.90 10.22 -4.81
CA GLN A 159 -3.53 9.72 -4.58
C GLN A 159 -2.82 10.41 -3.40
N LEU A 160 -3.10 11.70 -3.16
CA LEU A 160 -2.58 12.48 -2.04
C LEU A 160 -3.25 12.07 -0.74
N LYS A 161 -4.59 11.92 -0.74
CA LYS A 161 -5.33 11.33 0.37
C LYS A 161 -4.87 9.90 0.62
N ALA A 162 -4.78 9.05 -0.40
CA ALA A 162 -4.23 7.70 -0.22
C ALA A 162 -2.77 7.66 0.26
N LYS A 163 -1.97 8.72 0.07
CA LYS A 163 -0.61 8.83 0.63
C LYS A 163 -0.59 9.37 2.07
N LEU A 164 -1.41 10.37 2.37
CA LEU A 164 -1.63 10.89 3.72
C LEU A 164 -2.31 9.84 4.62
N ASP A 165 -3.16 9.01 4.03
CA ASP A 165 -3.79 7.84 4.64
C ASP A 165 -2.81 6.66 4.69
N SER A 166 -1.91 6.45 3.70
CA SER A 166 -0.87 5.41 3.83
C SER A 166 0.17 5.73 4.90
N ASP A 167 0.38 7.01 5.19
CA ASP A 167 1.24 7.48 6.28
C ASP A 167 0.50 7.44 7.65
N ASN A 168 -0.82 7.18 7.68
CA ASN A 168 -1.68 7.17 8.89
C ASN A 168 -2.73 6.03 8.95
N TYR A 169 -2.50 4.87 8.31
CA TYR A 169 -3.47 3.76 8.33
C TYR A 169 -2.81 2.40 8.53
N SER A 170 -2.24 2.23 9.72
CA SER A 170 -2.55 1.03 10.51
C SER A 170 -3.91 1.26 11.15
N SER A 171 -4.80 0.27 11.20
CA SER A 171 -6.05 0.41 11.96
C SER A 171 -5.73 0.31 13.45
N ASP A 172 -5.20 1.40 13.99
CA ASP A 172 -4.87 1.51 15.40
C ASP A 172 -6.15 1.82 16.17
N ALA A 173 -6.57 0.87 17.00
CA ALA A 173 -7.64 1.09 17.96
C ALA A 173 -6.99 1.50 19.29
N ASP A 174 -6.85 2.82 19.52
CA ASP A 174 -6.43 3.34 20.82
C ASP A 174 -7.59 3.25 21.82
N ILE A 175 -7.49 2.32 22.78
CA ILE A 175 -8.44 2.21 23.89
C ILE A 175 -8.02 3.21 24.99
N ASN A 176 -8.43 4.48 24.82
CA ASN A 176 -8.01 5.64 25.62
C ASN A 176 -8.51 5.71 27.08
N ASN A 177 -8.98 4.60 27.67
CA ASN A 177 -9.50 4.55 29.04
C ASN A 177 -8.81 3.49 29.93
N ILE A 178 -7.66 2.97 29.49
CA ILE A 178 -6.86 2.00 30.26
C ILE A 178 -5.53 2.65 30.58
N THR A 179 -5.10 2.57 31.84
CA THR A 179 -3.75 2.91 32.26
C THR A 179 -3.00 1.62 32.62
N PRO A 180 -1.87 1.33 31.97
CA PRO A 180 -1.28 2.07 30.86
C PRO A 180 -2.04 1.88 29.54
N THR A 181 -1.83 2.78 28.57
CA THR A 181 -2.44 2.69 27.24
C THR A 181 -1.97 1.43 26.52
N LEU A 182 -2.89 0.71 25.87
CA LEU A 182 -2.59 -0.48 25.07
C LEU A 182 -2.74 -0.13 23.59
N ASN A 183 -1.68 -0.32 22.80
CA ASN A 183 -1.66 -0.05 21.37
C ASN A 183 -1.94 -1.37 20.64
N ILE A 184 -3.03 -1.44 19.88
CA ILE A 184 -3.43 -2.66 19.16
C ILE A 184 -3.26 -2.45 17.65
N PHE A 185 -2.38 -3.25 17.05
CA PHE A 185 -2.11 -3.27 15.62
C PHE A 185 -2.81 -4.47 14.98
N ALA A 186 -3.87 -4.23 14.21
CA ALA A 186 -4.56 -5.27 13.47
C ALA A 186 -4.00 -5.39 12.04
N LEU A 187 -3.37 -6.53 11.75
CA LEU A 187 -2.62 -6.77 10.51
C LEU A 187 -3.31 -7.82 9.64
N TYR A 188 -3.36 -7.56 8.33
CA TYR A 188 -3.77 -8.54 7.34
C TYR A 188 -2.83 -8.50 6.15
N ARG A 189 -2.15 -9.62 5.89
CA ARG A 189 -1.38 -9.81 4.66
C ARG A 189 -2.17 -10.68 3.70
N SER A 190 -2.36 -10.22 2.47
CA SER A 190 -2.98 -11.04 1.43
C SER A 190 -2.18 -12.35 1.19
N PRO A 191 -2.84 -13.48 0.95
CA PRO A 191 -2.16 -14.68 0.49
C PRO A 191 -1.52 -14.45 -0.88
N GLY A 192 -0.42 -15.14 -1.16
CA GLY A 192 0.29 -15.09 -2.43
C GLY A 192 1.18 -13.86 -2.66
N SER A 193 1.10 -12.82 -1.83
CA SER A 193 2.10 -11.75 -1.83
C SER A 193 3.33 -12.14 -1.00
N SER A 194 4.50 -11.62 -1.40
CA SER A 194 5.71 -11.71 -0.59
C SER A 194 6.18 -10.30 -0.26
N LEU A 195 6.48 -10.07 1.01
CA LEU A 195 7.11 -8.84 1.48
C LEU A 195 8.61 -9.07 1.64
N LEU A 196 9.40 -8.07 1.26
CA LEU A 196 10.83 -8.00 1.53
C LEU A 196 11.09 -7.87 3.03
N GLN A 197 12.32 -8.18 3.47
CA GLN A 197 12.70 -8.06 4.88
C GLN A 197 12.46 -6.64 5.41
N VAL A 198 12.89 -5.62 4.65
CA VAL A 198 12.70 -4.21 5.03
C VAL A 198 11.23 -3.79 5.18
N GLU A 199 10.32 -4.45 4.45
CA GLU A 199 8.88 -4.20 4.57
C GLU A 199 8.33 -4.86 5.85
N TRP A 200 8.76 -6.08 6.16
CA TRP A 200 8.43 -6.73 7.43
C TRP A 200 8.97 -5.95 8.63
N ASP A 201 10.24 -5.55 8.57
CA ASP A 201 10.88 -4.71 9.59
C ASP A 201 10.07 -3.44 9.81
N ALA A 202 9.65 -2.75 8.74
CA ALA A 202 8.84 -1.55 8.85
C ALA A 202 7.45 -1.80 9.47
N VAL A 203 6.80 -2.93 9.17
CA VAL A 203 5.49 -3.29 9.75
C VAL A 203 5.58 -3.54 11.25
N VAL A 204 6.56 -4.33 11.70
CA VAL A 204 6.68 -4.66 13.13
C VAL A 204 7.38 -3.55 13.95
N ASN A 205 8.21 -2.73 13.29
CA ASN A 205 8.92 -1.61 13.92
C ASN A 205 8.16 -0.28 13.82
N TYR A 206 6.93 -0.28 13.30
CA TYR A 206 6.15 0.96 13.12
C TYR A 206 6.06 1.77 14.42
N ASP A 207 5.98 1.07 15.56
CA ASP A 207 6.04 1.65 16.90
C ASP A 207 6.70 0.68 17.91
N ALA A 208 7.80 0.00 17.53
CA ALA A 208 8.43 -1.00 18.41
C ALA A 208 8.98 -0.43 19.75
N HIS A 209 8.92 0.88 19.93
CA HIS A 209 9.29 1.54 21.18
C HIS A 209 8.08 1.79 22.08
N SER A 210 6.85 1.50 21.61
CA SER A 210 5.69 1.51 22.49
C SER A 210 5.81 0.35 23.48
N PRO A 211 5.84 0.66 24.79
CA PRO A 211 5.96 -0.36 25.82
C PRO A 211 4.71 -1.28 25.87
N ASN A 212 3.62 -0.97 25.19
CA ASN A 212 2.40 -1.78 25.26
C ASN A 212 1.82 -2.07 23.86
N GLY A 213 2.68 -2.42 22.91
CA GLY A 213 2.26 -2.86 21.58
C GLY A 213 1.76 -4.31 21.57
N LEU A 214 0.59 -4.54 20.96
CA LEU A 214 -0.03 -5.83 20.70
C LEU A 214 -0.36 -5.93 19.20
N PHE A 215 0.32 -6.82 18.49
CA PHE A 215 0.15 -7.06 17.06
C PHE A 215 -0.66 -8.33 16.84
N ILE A 216 -1.78 -8.22 16.12
CA ILE A 216 -2.71 -9.33 15.91
C ILE A 216 -3.18 -9.40 14.46
N GLY A 217 -3.41 -10.60 13.95
CA GLY A 217 -4.16 -10.81 12.71
C GLY A 217 -3.59 -11.89 11.81
N ASP A 218 -4.05 -11.95 10.56
CA ASP A 218 -3.67 -12.99 9.59
C ASP A 218 -2.46 -12.53 8.76
N PHE A 219 -1.31 -13.09 9.10
CA PHE A 219 -0.03 -12.77 8.46
C PHE A 219 0.18 -13.58 7.17
N ASN A 220 -0.64 -14.61 6.91
CA ASN A 220 -0.50 -15.58 5.82
C ASN A 220 0.94 -16.13 5.63
N ALA A 221 1.75 -16.15 6.70
CA ALA A 221 3.17 -16.48 6.68
C ALA A 221 3.40 -17.85 7.35
N ASP A 222 4.04 -18.78 6.63
CA ASP A 222 4.25 -20.15 7.10
C ASP A 222 5.60 -20.25 7.82
N ASN A 223 5.61 -20.62 9.09
CA ASN A 223 6.83 -20.98 9.81
C ASN A 223 6.55 -22.07 10.85
N VAL A 224 7.48 -23.01 10.99
CA VAL A 224 7.41 -24.10 11.97
C VAL A 224 7.40 -23.61 13.42
N VAL A 225 7.97 -22.42 13.69
CA VAL A 225 7.99 -21.81 15.03
C VAL A 225 6.58 -21.58 15.59
N TRP A 226 5.62 -21.27 14.72
CA TRP A 226 4.22 -21.13 15.09
C TRP A 226 3.38 -22.30 14.59
N ASN A 227 3.94 -23.51 14.47
CA ASN A 227 3.17 -24.73 14.18
C ASN A 227 2.58 -24.80 12.76
N CYS A 228 3.24 -24.19 11.76
CA CYS A 228 3.03 -24.54 10.36
C CYS A 228 3.89 -25.75 9.93
N SER A 229 3.50 -26.40 8.83
CA SER A 229 4.18 -27.62 8.34
C SER A 229 5.54 -27.38 7.66
N HIS A 230 5.85 -26.13 7.33
CA HIS A 230 7.05 -25.73 6.59
C HIS A 230 7.31 -24.23 6.80
N ASN A 231 8.47 -23.77 6.36
CA ASN A 231 8.83 -22.35 6.33
C ASN A 231 8.67 -21.82 4.91
N ASP A 232 7.94 -20.72 4.74
CA ASP A 232 7.96 -19.92 3.52
C ASP A 232 8.85 -18.68 3.70
N ASN A 233 9.11 -17.96 2.60
CA ASN A 233 9.95 -16.76 2.64
C ASN A 233 9.37 -15.68 3.56
N ASN A 234 8.03 -15.57 3.65
CA ASN A 234 7.41 -14.59 4.52
C ASN A 234 7.57 -14.96 5.99
N GLY A 235 7.39 -16.24 6.34
CA GLY A 235 7.53 -16.71 7.71
C GLY A 235 8.96 -16.63 8.22
N VAL A 236 9.97 -16.86 7.37
CA VAL A 236 11.37 -16.63 7.75
C VAL A 236 11.64 -15.14 8.01
N ARG A 237 11.16 -14.26 7.13
CA ARG A 237 11.39 -12.81 7.24
C ARG A 237 10.63 -12.17 8.41
N LEU A 238 9.38 -12.61 8.61
CA LEU A 238 8.57 -12.18 9.75
C LEU A 238 9.20 -12.61 11.07
N LEU A 239 9.67 -13.85 11.18
CA LEU A 239 10.37 -14.33 12.37
C LEU A 239 11.61 -13.47 12.66
N GLN A 240 12.43 -13.21 11.65
CA GLN A 240 13.60 -12.32 11.80
C GLN A 240 13.21 -10.91 12.25
N ALA A 241 12.13 -10.34 11.72
CA ALA A 241 11.67 -9.00 12.07
C ALA A 241 11.15 -8.95 13.53
N VAL A 242 10.40 -9.96 13.94
CA VAL A 242 9.87 -10.15 15.31
C VAL A 242 11.03 -10.29 16.31
N ASP A 243 12.02 -11.14 16.00
CA ASP A 243 13.20 -11.35 16.84
C ASP A 243 14.02 -10.05 17.00
N ASN A 244 14.20 -9.29 15.91
CA ASN A 244 14.94 -8.02 15.94
C ASN A 244 14.24 -6.93 16.77
N CYS A 245 12.93 -7.05 16.99
CA CYS A 245 12.12 -6.10 17.75
C CYS A 245 11.79 -6.59 19.17
N ASP A 246 12.39 -7.69 19.62
CA ASP A 246 12.14 -8.31 20.93
C ASP A 246 10.64 -8.56 21.21
N LEU A 247 9.90 -8.96 20.19
CA LEU A 247 8.46 -9.26 20.30
C LEU A 247 8.22 -10.73 20.70
N PHE A 248 7.21 -10.95 21.54
CA PHE A 248 6.85 -12.25 22.09
C PHE A 248 5.64 -12.85 21.39
N LEU A 249 5.78 -14.08 20.87
CA LEU A 249 4.70 -14.84 20.25
C LEU A 249 3.86 -15.57 21.31
N HIS A 250 2.54 -15.36 21.28
CA HIS A 250 1.63 -15.91 22.30
C HIS A 250 0.91 -17.20 21.91
N ASN A 251 0.79 -17.48 20.60
CA ASN A 251 0.02 -18.60 20.08
C ASN A 251 0.89 -19.55 19.24
N SER A 252 2.10 -19.88 19.71
CA SER A 252 3.07 -20.69 18.96
C SER A 252 2.62 -22.14 18.70
N ASN A 253 1.77 -22.70 19.55
CA ASN A 253 1.34 -24.11 19.48
C ASN A 253 -0.17 -24.25 19.19
N THR A 254 -0.69 -23.45 18.26
CA THR A 254 -2.11 -23.47 17.87
C THR A 254 -2.33 -23.91 16.42
N TYR A 255 -3.56 -24.28 16.08
CA TYR A 255 -4.01 -24.52 14.71
C TYR A 255 -5.24 -23.65 14.44
N LEU A 256 -5.02 -22.49 13.84
CA LEU A 256 -6.06 -21.48 13.68
C LEU A 256 -6.74 -21.48 12.32
N ARG A 257 -6.21 -22.24 11.36
CA ARG A 257 -6.79 -22.37 10.04
C ARG A 257 -6.90 -23.84 9.64
N ILE A 258 -8.03 -24.20 9.03
CA ILE A 258 -8.25 -25.50 8.39
C ILE A 258 -8.44 -25.28 6.90
N ASP A 259 -7.60 -25.92 6.09
CA ASP A 259 -7.86 -26.12 4.66
C ASP A 259 -8.63 -27.43 4.49
N PHE A 260 -9.95 -27.33 4.31
CA PHE A 260 -10.84 -28.49 4.15
C PHE A 260 -10.51 -29.32 2.91
N TYR A 261 -9.98 -28.70 1.84
CA TYR A 261 -9.69 -29.39 0.60
C TYR A 261 -8.42 -30.23 0.69
N ARG A 262 -7.42 -29.72 1.41
CA ARG A 262 -6.11 -30.38 1.58
C ARG A 262 -5.99 -31.16 2.89
N ASN A 263 -7.03 -31.11 3.74
CA ASN A 263 -7.00 -31.59 5.12
C ASN A 263 -5.75 -31.11 5.88
N LYS A 264 -5.37 -29.85 5.66
CA LYS A 264 -4.17 -29.25 6.24
C LYS A 264 -4.56 -28.25 7.32
N LYS A 265 -3.86 -28.29 8.44
CA LYS A 265 -3.94 -27.27 9.50
C LYS A 265 -2.72 -26.37 9.44
N SER A 266 -2.92 -25.09 9.73
CA SER A 266 -1.86 -24.10 9.81
C SER A 266 -2.22 -23.02 10.82
N ASN A 267 -1.21 -22.27 11.24
CA ASN A 267 -1.36 -21.16 12.15
C ASN A 267 -0.88 -19.89 11.44
N LEU A 268 -1.80 -19.19 10.80
CA LEU A 268 -1.47 -17.99 10.01
C LEU A 268 -1.90 -16.71 10.72
N ASP A 269 -2.83 -16.85 11.66
CA ASP A 269 -3.24 -15.81 12.59
C ASP A 269 -2.26 -15.79 13.76
N LEU A 270 -1.55 -14.69 13.98
CA LEU A 270 -0.50 -14.61 14.99
C LEU A 270 -0.75 -13.46 15.95
N ILE A 271 -0.28 -13.63 17.17
CA ILE A 271 -0.38 -12.65 18.26
C ILE A 271 1.03 -12.42 18.80
N PHE A 272 1.53 -11.19 18.61
CA PHE A 272 2.81 -10.75 19.14
C PHE A 272 2.62 -9.60 20.11
N SER A 273 3.47 -9.51 21.14
CA SER A 273 3.49 -8.34 22.01
C SER A 273 4.88 -7.86 22.33
N SER A 274 4.97 -6.59 22.73
CA SER A 274 6.14 -6.06 23.44
C SER A 274 6.37 -6.82 24.75
N SER A 275 7.64 -6.82 25.21
CA SER A 275 8.06 -7.52 26.43
C SER A 275 7.27 -7.08 27.68
N SER A 276 6.97 -5.79 27.81
CA SER A 276 6.33 -5.17 28.99
C SER A 276 4.87 -5.55 29.25
N ILE A 277 4.22 -6.19 28.28
CA ILE A 277 2.87 -6.76 28.45
C ILE A 277 2.83 -8.27 28.17
N SER A 278 3.97 -8.90 27.86
CA SER A 278 4.03 -10.30 27.45
C SER A 278 3.56 -11.26 28.55
N ASP A 279 3.85 -10.94 29.82
CA ASP A 279 3.43 -11.71 30.99
C ASP A 279 1.94 -11.54 31.34
N LYS A 280 1.27 -10.58 30.71
CA LYS A 280 -0.13 -10.22 30.95
C LYS A 280 -1.09 -10.76 29.91
N ILE A 281 -0.57 -11.31 28.81
CA ILE A 281 -1.39 -11.80 27.70
C ILE A 281 -1.52 -13.31 27.82
N THR A 282 -2.76 -13.78 27.79
CA THR A 282 -3.08 -15.20 27.63
C THR A 282 -3.97 -15.40 26.41
N THR A 283 -3.78 -16.50 25.70
CA THR A 283 -4.55 -16.80 24.49
C THR A 283 -5.19 -18.18 24.57
N SER A 284 -6.41 -18.29 24.04
CA SER A 284 -7.10 -19.57 23.87
C SER A 284 -7.84 -19.60 22.55
N VAL A 285 -7.78 -20.73 21.85
CA VAL A 285 -8.50 -20.96 20.60
C VAL A 285 -9.91 -21.45 20.91
N LEU A 286 -10.92 -20.92 20.23
CA LEU A 286 -12.28 -21.41 20.35
C LEU A 286 -12.48 -22.69 19.52
N ASP A 287 -13.36 -23.58 19.97
CA ASP A 287 -13.59 -24.89 19.34
C ASP A 287 -14.40 -24.83 18.03
N GLU A 288 -15.00 -23.68 17.73
CA GLU A 288 -15.86 -23.49 16.56
C GLU A 288 -15.30 -22.42 15.62
N THR A 289 -15.40 -22.66 14.31
CA THR A 289 -14.95 -21.71 13.28
C THR A 289 -15.99 -20.66 12.93
N TRP A 290 -17.21 -20.76 13.47
CA TRP A 290 -18.37 -19.90 13.14
C TRP A 290 -18.66 -19.78 11.64
N GLY A 291 -18.46 -20.88 10.90
CA GLY A 291 -18.70 -20.94 9.45
C GLY A 291 -17.55 -20.40 8.60
N SER A 292 -16.43 -20.03 9.20
CA SER A 292 -15.16 -19.70 8.53
C SER A 292 -14.25 -20.93 8.39
N ASN A 293 -13.14 -20.78 7.68
CA ASN A 293 -12.00 -21.70 7.69
C ASN A 293 -10.93 -21.30 8.73
N HIS A 294 -11.20 -20.29 9.56
CA HIS A 294 -10.37 -19.85 10.68
C HIS A 294 -11.10 -20.04 12.02
N PHE A 295 -10.36 -20.40 13.06
CA PHE A 295 -10.83 -20.42 14.45
C PHE A 295 -10.61 -19.06 15.10
N PRO A 296 -11.61 -18.47 15.77
CA PRO A 296 -11.41 -17.28 16.57
C PRO A 296 -10.44 -17.52 17.73
N ILE A 297 -9.68 -16.49 18.08
CA ILE A 297 -8.79 -16.48 19.24
C ILE A 297 -9.41 -15.56 20.30
N LEU A 298 -9.47 -16.03 21.54
CA LEU A 298 -9.75 -15.22 22.71
C LEU A 298 -8.42 -14.77 23.33
N ILE A 299 -8.32 -13.48 23.65
CA ILE A 299 -7.18 -12.86 24.33
C ILE A 299 -7.69 -12.33 25.66
N ASN A 300 -7.06 -12.74 26.78
CA ASN A 300 -7.34 -12.22 28.12
C ASN A 300 -6.11 -11.52 28.70
#